data_AF-A0A2H0U393-F1
#
_entry.id   AF-A0A2H0U393-F1
#
_cell.length_a   1.000
_cell.length_b   1.000
_cell.length_c   1.000
_cell.angle_alpha   90.00
_cell.angle_beta   90.00
_cell.angle_gamma   90.00
#
_symmetry.space_group_name_H-M   'P 1'
#
loop_
_entity.id
_entity.type
_entity.pdbx_description
1 polymer ?
#
loop_
_entity_poly.entity_id
_entity_poly.type
_entity_poly.pdbx_seq_one_letter_code
_entity_poly.pdbx_strand_id
1 'polypeptide(L)'
;MSIQIVDINGQTRECIRIVPDKDFPGFMKVLYKSKNRKGYSHSEWYAITNFVKNNPKLKDLTKNAPKEAKEDLGVVTGAKESVLSDRTKKWEKNIFAGNTIWISRGKGEGQTRIVLANDKNTVTIDHPWKEIPDKTSQYLISFNVHDPQVRGNTLPPIIKEKKRPKINSKIEIEFN
;
A
#
# COMPACT_ATOMS: atom_id res chain seq x y z
N MET A 1 -29.15 11.85 23.81
CA MET A 1 -28.93 13.05 22.98
C MET A 1 -28.57 12.56 21.60
N SER A 2 -29.33 12.97 20.59
CA SER A 2 -28.98 12.71 19.20
C SER A 2 -28.03 13.77 18.69
N ILE A 3 -27.08 13.36 17.84
CA ILE A 3 -26.07 14.26 17.27
C ILE A 3 -26.54 14.62 15.86
N GLN A 4 -26.46 15.89 15.50
CA GLN A 4 -26.76 16.34 14.13
C GLN A 4 -25.47 16.55 13.35
N ILE A 5 -25.47 16.14 12.08
CA ILE A 5 -24.38 16.43 11.15
C ILE A 5 -24.94 17.02 9.85
N VAL A 6 -24.12 17.78 9.15
CA VAL A 6 -24.30 18.18 7.76
C VAL A 6 -23.60 17.14 6.89
N ASP A 7 -24.36 16.45 6.03
CA ASP A 7 -23.82 15.42 5.14
C ASP A 7 -23.09 16.00 3.92
N ILE A 8 -22.62 15.13 3.01
CA ILE A 8 -21.87 15.55 1.81
C ILE A 8 -22.69 16.41 0.84
N ASN A 9 -24.01 16.35 0.92
CA ASN A 9 -24.94 17.10 0.08
C ASN A 9 -25.42 18.39 0.76
N GLY A 10 -24.89 18.71 1.94
CA GLY A 10 -25.29 19.90 2.71
C GLY A 10 -26.58 19.72 3.52
N GLN A 11 -27.12 18.51 3.62
CA GLN A 11 -28.34 18.25 4.40
C GLN A 11 -28.03 17.98 5.86
N THR A 12 -28.80 18.59 6.76
CA THR A 12 -28.70 18.30 8.21
C THR A 12 -29.44 17.00 8.53
N ARG A 13 -28.74 16.05 9.15
CA ARG A 13 -29.24 14.71 9.47
C ARG A 13 -28.94 14.37 10.92
N GLU A 14 -29.91 13.75 11.57
CA GLU A 14 -29.77 13.20 12.91
C GLU A 14 -29.10 11.83 12.85
N CYS A 15 -28.05 11.63 13.65
CA CYS A 15 -27.31 10.39 13.73
C CYS A 15 -27.27 9.85 15.17
N ILE A 16 -27.08 8.54 15.27
CA ILE A 16 -27.03 7.79 16.53
C ILE A 16 -25.61 7.86 17.11
N ARG A 17 -24.61 7.71 16.25
CA ARG A 17 -23.20 7.59 16.66
C ARG A 17 -22.28 8.03 15.53
N ILE A 18 -21.18 8.67 15.90
CA ILE A 18 -20.10 9.07 15.00
C ILE A 18 -18.81 8.55 15.60
N VAL A 19 -18.06 7.75 14.86
CA VAL A 19 -16.73 7.28 15.27
C VAL A 19 -15.79 7.28 14.08
N PRO A 20 -14.50 7.61 14.25
CA PRO A 20 -13.51 7.25 13.26
C PRO A 20 -13.55 5.74 13.03
N ASP A 21 -13.49 5.31 11.78
CA ASP A 21 -13.42 3.90 11.49
C ASP A 21 -11.96 3.42 11.67
N LYS A 22 -11.78 2.40 12.51
CA LYS A 22 -10.46 1.82 12.75
C LYS A 22 -9.97 1.05 11.53
N ASP A 23 -10.88 0.40 10.82
CA ASP A 23 -10.58 -0.49 9.70
C ASP A 23 -10.47 0.30 8.38
N PHE A 24 -10.99 1.54 8.36
CA PHE A 24 -10.89 2.46 7.23
C PHE A 24 -10.26 3.80 7.67
N PRO A 25 -8.91 3.86 7.79
CA PRO A 25 -8.18 5.10 8.07
C PRO A 25 -8.61 6.23 7.13
N GLY A 26 -8.71 7.46 7.64
CA GLY A 26 -9.18 8.59 6.84
C GLY A 26 -10.72 8.74 6.75
N PHE A 27 -11.50 7.81 7.30
CA PHE A 27 -12.97 7.87 7.27
C PHE A 27 -13.61 7.94 8.67
N MET A 28 -14.75 8.63 8.73
CA MET A 28 -15.71 8.62 9.83
C MET A 28 -16.85 7.68 9.48
N LYS A 29 -17.16 6.74 10.37
CA LYS A 29 -18.36 5.91 10.31
C LYS A 29 -19.49 6.57 11.10
N VAL A 30 -20.55 6.95 10.39
CA VAL A 30 -21.73 7.58 10.97
C VAL A 30 -22.89 6.58 10.94
N LEU A 31 -23.46 6.32 12.11
CA LEU A 31 -24.59 5.41 12.26
C LEU A 31 -25.90 6.18 12.24
N TYR A 32 -26.79 5.81 11.34
CA TYR A 32 -28.13 6.38 11.18
C TYR A 32 -29.20 5.37 11.56
N LYS A 33 -30.35 5.88 12.01
CA LYS A 33 -31.56 5.07 12.13
C LYS A 33 -32.15 4.86 10.74
N SER A 34 -32.59 3.63 10.46
CA SER A 34 -33.30 3.34 9.21
C SER A 34 -34.64 4.06 9.18
N LYS A 35 -34.93 4.75 8.07
CA LYS A 35 -36.24 5.35 7.79
C LYS A 35 -37.28 4.30 7.41
N ASN A 36 -36.84 3.19 6.82
CA ASN A 36 -37.71 2.19 6.21
C ASN A 36 -38.08 1.05 7.17
N ARG A 37 -37.26 0.80 8.21
CA ARG A 37 -37.50 -0.28 9.16
C ARG A 37 -37.24 0.15 10.60
N LYS A 38 -38.30 0.18 11.41
CA LYS A 38 -38.21 0.54 12.83
C LYS A 38 -37.26 -0.41 13.57
N GLY A 39 -36.34 0.16 14.34
CA GLY A 39 -35.34 -0.60 15.10
C GLY A 39 -34.04 -0.92 14.35
N TYR A 40 -33.97 -0.63 13.04
CA TYR A 40 -32.78 -0.88 12.25
C TYR A 40 -31.89 0.37 12.18
N SER A 41 -30.61 0.14 11.98
CA SER A 41 -29.63 1.18 11.74
C SER A 41 -28.73 0.79 10.57
N HIS A 42 -28.16 1.80 9.92
CA HIS A 42 -27.20 1.61 8.84
C HIS A 42 -26.04 2.57 9.03
N SER A 43 -24.87 2.19 8.52
CA SER A 43 -23.66 3.02 8.56
C SER A 43 -23.43 3.67 7.21
N GLU A 44 -22.97 4.92 7.24
CA GLU A 44 -22.42 5.61 6.08
C GLU A 44 -21.02 6.11 6.44
N TRP A 45 -20.12 6.10 5.46
CA TRP A 45 -18.73 6.51 5.63
C TRP A 45 -18.51 7.88 5.00
N TYR A 46 -17.83 8.75 5.73
CA TYR A 46 -17.48 10.10 5.30
C TYR A 46 -15.97 10.26 5.38
N ALA A 47 -15.32 10.72 4.30
CA ALA A 47 -13.93 11.13 4.39
C ALA A 47 -13.80 12.19 5.51
N ILE A 48 -12.80 12.06 6.38
CA ILE A 48 -12.58 12.95 7.53
C ILE A 48 -12.50 14.41 7.07
N THR A 49 -11.85 14.66 5.94
CA THR A 49 -11.74 15.99 5.32
C THR A 49 -13.11 16.60 5.03
N ASN A 50 -13.99 15.86 4.37
CA ASN A 50 -15.35 16.29 4.05
C ASN A 50 -16.21 16.42 5.32
N PHE A 51 -16.08 15.48 6.25
CA PHE A 51 -16.79 15.50 7.52
C PHE A 51 -16.46 16.76 8.31
N VAL A 52 -15.18 17.08 8.51
CA VAL A 52 -14.73 18.27 9.26
C VAL A 52 -15.09 19.55 8.53
N LYS A 53 -14.97 19.58 7.19
CA LYS A 53 -15.38 20.73 6.38
C LYS A 53 -16.85 21.10 6.61
N ASN A 54 -17.73 20.10 6.60
CA ASN A 54 -19.18 20.32 6.76
C ASN A 54 -19.59 20.43 8.24
N ASN A 55 -18.79 19.89 9.17
CA ASN A 55 -19.08 19.82 10.60
C ASN A 55 -17.90 20.33 11.45
N PRO A 56 -17.49 21.61 11.31
CA PRO A 56 -16.29 22.13 11.98
C PRO A 56 -16.36 22.03 13.51
N LYS A 57 -17.56 22.13 14.09
CA LYS A 57 -17.81 21.97 15.54
C LYS A 57 -17.57 20.55 16.04
N LEU A 58 -17.54 19.54 15.16
CA LEU A 58 -17.36 18.13 15.49
C LEU A 58 -15.94 17.63 15.20
N LYS A 59 -15.00 18.52 14.85
CA LYS A 59 -13.60 18.16 14.53
C LYS A 59 -12.92 17.34 15.64
N ASP A 60 -13.28 17.56 16.90
CA ASP A 60 -12.69 16.84 18.01
C ASP A 60 -12.96 15.32 17.99
N LEU A 61 -14.04 14.90 17.33
CA LEU A 61 -14.36 13.47 17.15
C LEU A 61 -13.35 12.74 16.26
N THR A 62 -12.53 13.47 15.48
CA THR A 62 -11.54 12.89 14.57
C THR A 62 -10.17 12.73 15.20
N LYS A 63 -9.96 13.18 16.46
CA LYS A 63 -8.63 13.17 17.11
C LYS A 63 -8.01 11.78 17.20
N ASN A 64 -8.85 10.76 17.39
CA ASN A 64 -8.43 9.36 17.50
C ASN A 64 -8.55 8.59 16.18
N ALA A 65 -8.74 9.30 15.06
CA ALA A 65 -8.81 8.65 13.76
C ALA A 65 -7.46 7.99 13.44
N PRO A 66 -7.46 6.73 12.95
CA PRO A 66 -6.26 6.16 12.38
C PRO A 66 -5.79 7.06 11.24
N LYS A 67 -4.50 7.41 11.28
CA LYS A 67 -3.89 8.20 10.24
C LYS A 67 -3.76 7.33 8.99
N GLU A 68 -4.19 7.87 7.86
CA GLU A 68 -4.02 7.21 6.58
C GLU A 68 -2.53 7.13 6.24
N ALA A 69 -2.04 5.91 6.01
CA ALA A 69 -0.67 5.68 5.60
C ALA A 69 -0.53 5.98 4.11
N LYS A 70 0.22 7.03 3.76
CA LYS A 70 0.64 7.21 2.37
C LYS A 70 1.55 6.06 1.97
N GLU A 71 1.43 5.61 0.73
CA GLU A 71 2.33 4.60 0.18
C GLU A 71 3.79 5.04 0.33
N ASP A 72 4.66 4.09 0.66
CA ASP A 72 6.09 4.37 0.82
C ASP A 72 6.96 3.32 0.13
N LEU A 73 8.05 3.80 -0.47
CA LEU A 73 9.00 3.01 -1.26
C LEU A 73 10.37 3.10 -0.61
N GLY A 74 11.16 2.02 -0.62
CA GLY A 74 12.49 2.07 -0.03
C GLY A 74 13.44 0.97 -0.47
N VAL A 75 14.63 1.02 0.09
CA VAL A 75 15.69 0.04 -0.12
C VAL A 75 15.98 -0.62 1.22
N VAL A 76 15.99 -1.95 1.23
CA VAL A 76 16.26 -2.70 2.45
C VAL A 76 17.68 -2.40 2.93
N THR A 77 17.83 -2.11 4.23
CA THR A 77 19.15 -1.96 4.87
C THR A 77 19.56 -3.21 5.65
N GLY A 78 18.60 -4.08 5.96
CA GLY A 78 18.77 -5.41 6.53
C GLY A 78 17.42 -6.10 6.74
N ALA A 79 17.41 -7.43 6.82
CA ALA A 79 16.21 -8.20 7.12
C ALA A 79 16.54 -9.47 7.92
N LYS A 80 15.52 -10.02 8.56
CA LYS A 80 15.48 -11.33 9.21
C LYS A 80 14.21 -12.06 8.74
N GLU A 81 13.99 -13.28 9.18
CA GLU A 81 12.83 -14.10 8.80
C GLU A 81 11.49 -13.33 8.80
N SER A 82 11.14 -12.64 9.88
CA SER A 82 9.86 -11.89 9.98
C SER A 82 10.04 -10.39 10.21
N VAL A 83 11.18 -9.81 9.82
CA VAL A 83 11.48 -8.39 10.02
C VAL A 83 12.22 -7.82 8.81
N LEU A 84 11.81 -6.64 8.34
CA LEU A 84 12.53 -5.83 7.36
C LEU A 84 12.95 -4.51 8.02
N SER A 85 14.16 -4.04 7.74
CA SER A 85 14.70 -2.78 8.28
C SER A 85 15.18 -1.86 7.16
N ASP A 86 14.78 -0.60 7.21
CA ASP A 86 15.26 0.48 6.36
C ASP A 86 15.66 1.68 7.22
N ARG A 87 16.94 1.72 7.61
CA ARG A 87 17.49 2.76 8.51
C ARG A 87 17.43 4.17 7.93
N THR A 88 17.09 4.35 6.65
CA THR A 88 16.90 5.67 6.05
C THR A 88 15.54 6.30 6.42
N LYS A 89 14.62 5.48 6.95
CA LYS A 89 13.24 5.88 7.24
C LYS A 89 13.08 6.48 8.63
N LYS A 90 11.99 7.23 8.78
CA LYS A 90 11.53 7.88 10.01
C LYS A 90 10.00 7.79 10.11
N TRP A 91 9.49 6.57 10.09
CA TRP A 91 8.05 6.33 10.11
C TRP A 91 7.44 6.61 11.48
N GLU A 92 6.16 6.95 11.48
CA GLU A 92 5.36 6.94 12.69
C GLU A 92 5.06 5.50 13.09
N LYS A 93 5.01 5.25 14.39
CA LYS A 93 4.76 3.91 14.93
C LYS A 93 3.40 3.38 14.45
N ASN A 94 3.42 2.17 13.90
CA ASN A 94 2.25 1.43 13.41
C ASN A 94 1.43 2.14 12.32
N ILE A 95 1.99 3.15 11.65
CA ILE A 95 1.30 3.81 10.54
C ILE A 95 0.96 2.82 9.41
N PHE A 96 1.75 1.77 9.21
CA PHE A 96 1.56 0.78 8.15
C PHE A 96 0.89 -0.51 8.61
N ALA A 97 0.44 -0.63 9.87
CA ALA A 97 -0.19 -1.85 10.34
C ALA A 97 -1.45 -2.18 9.50
N GLY A 98 -1.52 -3.41 8.98
CA GLY A 98 -2.57 -3.86 8.07
C GLY A 98 -2.26 -3.66 6.58
N ASN A 99 -1.27 -2.84 6.22
CA ASN A 99 -0.85 -2.67 4.83
C ASN A 99 -0.05 -3.86 4.33
N THR A 100 0.04 -4.01 3.02
CA THR A 100 0.91 -4.99 2.38
C THR A 100 2.28 -4.37 2.12
N ILE A 101 3.34 -5.09 2.47
CA ILE A 101 4.70 -4.85 1.99
C ILE A 101 5.03 -5.82 0.85
N TRP A 102 5.54 -5.30 -0.27
CA TRP A 102 5.94 -6.06 -1.44
C TRP A 102 7.41 -5.81 -1.76
N ILE A 103 8.18 -6.87 -1.99
CA ILE A 103 9.54 -6.77 -2.52
C ILE A 103 9.47 -6.62 -4.03
N SER A 104 9.67 -5.41 -4.53
CA SER A 104 9.47 -5.06 -5.93
C SER A 104 10.65 -5.43 -6.82
N ARG A 105 11.87 -5.50 -6.25
CA ARG A 105 13.10 -5.90 -6.95
C ARG A 105 14.14 -6.51 -6.01
N GLY A 106 15.07 -7.27 -6.58
CA GLY A 106 16.27 -7.77 -5.90
C GLY A 106 16.03 -9.09 -5.19
N LYS A 107 16.82 -9.40 -4.16
CA LYS A 107 16.66 -10.66 -3.43
C LYS A 107 15.27 -10.77 -2.80
N GLY A 108 14.57 -11.88 -3.03
CA GLY A 108 13.21 -12.09 -2.52
C GLY A 108 12.11 -11.32 -3.28
N GLU A 109 12.39 -10.83 -4.49
CA GLU A 109 11.43 -10.20 -5.40
C GLU A 109 10.15 -11.02 -5.59
N GLY A 110 9.01 -10.31 -5.67
CA GLY A 110 7.69 -10.92 -5.86
C GLY A 110 7.00 -11.35 -4.56
N GLN A 111 7.70 -11.37 -3.42
CA GLN A 111 7.08 -11.72 -2.14
C GLN A 111 6.27 -10.57 -1.56
N THR A 112 5.10 -10.89 -1.00
CA THR A 112 4.21 -9.97 -0.27
C THR A 112 3.97 -10.44 1.15
N ARG A 113 3.81 -9.50 2.08
CA ARG A 113 3.48 -9.78 3.48
C ARG A 113 2.54 -8.72 4.03
N ILE A 114 1.72 -9.10 5.02
CA ILE A 114 0.94 -8.14 5.79
C ILE A 114 1.84 -7.57 6.88
N VAL A 115 1.87 -6.25 6.99
CA VAL A 115 2.57 -5.55 8.07
C VAL A 115 1.74 -5.67 9.34
N LEU A 116 2.25 -6.37 10.36
CA LEU A 116 1.61 -6.44 11.67
C LEU A 116 1.85 -5.17 12.49
N ALA A 117 3.08 -4.66 12.40
CA ALA A 117 3.53 -3.48 13.14
C ALA A 117 4.73 -2.85 12.44
N ASN A 118 4.95 -1.56 12.66
CA ASN A 118 6.18 -0.88 12.28
C ASN A 118 6.60 0.10 13.37
N ASP A 119 7.90 0.33 13.50
CA ASP A 119 8.44 1.44 14.28
C ASP A 119 9.02 2.51 13.35
N LYS A 120 10.04 3.26 13.80
CA LYS A 120 10.68 4.32 13.01
C LYS A 120 11.34 3.83 11.72
N ASN A 121 11.80 2.59 11.68
CA ASN A 121 12.61 2.08 10.56
C ASN A 121 12.60 0.55 10.40
N THR A 122 11.71 -0.14 11.11
CA THR A 122 11.51 -1.57 10.99
C THR A 122 10.05 -1.91 10.79
N VAL A 123 9.83 -3.00 10.06
CA VAL A 123 8.52 -3.59 9.76
C VAL A 123 8.54 -5.03 10.25
N THR A 124 7.56 -5.39 11.07
CA THR A 124 7.27 -6.76 11.48
C THR A 124 6.13 -7.29 10.62
N ILE A 125 6.32 -8.47 10.04
CA ILE A 125 5.41 -9.09 9.07
C ILE A 125 4.70 -10.33 9.63
N ASP A 126 3.60 -10.70 8.98
CA ASP A 126 2.67 -11.76 9.40
C ASP A 126 3.22 -13.19 9.30
N HIS A 127 4.11 -13.46 8.34
CA HIS A 127 4.77 -14.76 8.20
C HIS A 127 6.20 -14.63 7.63
N PRO A 128 7.12 -15.58 7.90
CA PRO A 128 8.51 -15.46 7.47
C PRO A 128 8.69 -15.29 5.96
N TRP A 129 9.72 -14.55 5.55
CA TRP A 129 10.20 -14.53 4.16
C TRP A 129 10.63 -15.94 3.72
N LYS A 130 10.22 -16.37 2.52
CA LYS A 130 10.74 -17.61 1.90
C LYS A 130 12.19 -17.42 1.48
N GLU A 131 12.47 -16.25 0.91
CA GLU A 131 13.83 -15.77 0.64
C GLU A 131 14.02 -14.43 1.34
N ILE A 132 14.95 -14.38 2.30
CA ILE A 132 15.19 -13.18 3.12
C ILE A 132 15.77 -12.07 2.23
N PRO A 133 15.09 -10.90 2.11
CA PRO A 133 15.60 -9.74 1.37
C PRO A 133 16.93 -9.23 1.92
N ASP A 134 17.73 -8.59 1.08
CA ASP A 134 19.01 -7.99 1.49
C ASP A 134 19.16 -6.57 0.95
N LYS A 135 20.36 -6.00 1.01
CA LYS A 135 20.61 -4.61 0.60
C LYS A 135 20.41 -4.33 -0.90
N THR A 136 20.22 -5.37 -1.71
CA THR A 136 19.87 -5.23 -3.13
C THR A 136 18.36 -5.11 -3.33
N SER A 137 17.56 -5.38 -2.30
CA SER A 137 16.11 -5.45 -2.38
C SER A 137 15.45 -4.08 -2.27
N GLN A 138 14.47 -3.83 -3.13
CA GLN A 138 13.58 -2.66 -3.09
C GLN A 138 12.18 -3.09 -2.67
N TYR A 139 11.45 -2.22 -1.96
CA TYR A 139 10.11 -2.53 -1.47
C TYR A 139 9.12 -1.39 -1.65
N LEU A 140 7.84 -1.75 -1.63
CA LEU A 140 6.67 -0.86 -1.56
C LEU A 140 5.80 -1.29 -0.37
N ILE A 141 5.33 -0.33 0.42
CA ILE A 141 4.29 -0.54 1.44
C ILE A 141 3.04 0.23 1.01
N SER A 142 1.93 -0.47 0.80
CA SER A 142 0.66 0.13 0.38
C SER A 142 -0.55 -0.71 0.79
N PHE A 143 -1.69 -0.05 1.01
CA PHE A 143 -2.97 -0.72 1.21
C PHE A 143 -3.56 -1.25 -0.10
N ASN A 144 -3.18 -0.69 -1.26
CA ASN A 144 -3.70 -1.07 -2.58
C ASN A 144 -3.02 -2.31 -3.17
N VAL A 145 -1.97 -2.82 -2.53
CA VAL A 145 -1.28 -4.02 -2.99
C VAL A 145 -2.06 -5.24 -2.49
N HIS A 146 -3.03 -5.67 -3.28
CA HIS A 146 -3.86 -6.85 -3.01
C HIS A 146 -3.43 -8.09 -3.79
N ASP A 147 -2.77 -7.91 -4.95
CA ASP A 147 -2.23 -9.00 -5.76
C ASP A 147 -1.20 -8.44 -6.78
N PRO A 148 0.05 -8.15 -6.37
CA PRO A 148 1.10 -7.75 -7.31
C PRO A 148 1.50 -8.96 -8.14
N GLN A 149 0.73 -9.25 -9.19
CA GLN A 149 1.09 -10.27 -10.14
C GLN A 149 2.35 -9.81 -10.88
N VAL A 150 3.46 -10.53 -10.72
CA VAL A 150 4.62 -10.45 -11.61
C VAL A 150 4.18 -11.03 -12.96
N ARG A 151 3.40 -10.28 -13.74
CA ARG A 151 2.96 -10.71 -15.08
C ARG A 151 4.11 -10.53 -16.05
N GLY A 152 4.90 -11.58 -16.23
CA GLY A 152 5.59 -11.84 -17.51
C GLY A 152 6.54 -10.75 -18.02
N ASN A 153 7.01 -9.82 -17.19
CA ASN A 153 8.10 -8.90 -17.54
C ASN A 153 9.44 -9.63 -17.48
N THR A 154 9.59 -10.65 -18.31
CA THR A 154 10.90 -11.20 -18.64
C THR A 154 11.52 -10.30 -19.69
N LEU A 155 12.79 -9.93 -19.50
CA LEU A 155 13.57 -9.35 -20.59
C LEU A 155 13.50 -10.34 -21.76
N PRO A 156 13.20 -9.89 -23.00
CA PRO A 156 13.26 -10.79 -24.14
C PRO A 156 14.64 -11.45 -24.16
N PRO A 157 14.72 -12.77 -24.45
CA PRO A 157 15.99 -13.45 -24.49
C PRO A 157 16.94 -12.72 -25.43
N ILE A 158 18.17 -12.47 -25.00
CA ILE A 158 19.20 -11.91 -25.87
C ILE A 158 19.38 -12.89 -27.02
N ILE A 159 18.87 -12.54 -28.21
CA ILE A 159 19.16 -13.29 -29.42
C ILE A 159 20.65 -13.09 -29.67
N LYS A 160 21.47 -14.09 -29.32
CA LYS A 160 22.85 -14.12 -29.80
C LYS A 160 22.75 -14.20 -31.32
N GLU A 161 23.08 -13.11 -32.01
CA GLU A 161 23.21 -13.14 -33.46
C GLU A 161 24.10 -14.32 -33.83
N LYS A 162 23.57 -15.25 -34.63
CA LYS A 162 24.41 -16.28 -35.26
C LYS A 162 25.47 -15.53 -36.03
N LYS A 163 26.74 -15.64 -35.61
CA LYS A 163 27.87 -15.11 -36.38
C LYS A 163 27.71 -15.59 -37.82
N ARG A 164 27.48 -14.68 -38.76
CA ARG A 164 27.48 -15.02 -40.18
C ARG A 164 28.82 -15.71 -40.48
N PRO A 165 28.83 -16.86 -41.16
CA PRO A 165 30.09 -17.46 -41.58
C PRO A 165 30.87 -16.44 -42.40
N LYS A 166 32.16 -16.30 -42.10
CA LYS A 166 33.06 -15.45 -42.90
C LYS A 166 33.10 -16.03 -44.31
N ILE A 167 32.60 -15.28 -45.28
CA ILE A 167 32.83 -15.58 -46.69
C ILE A 167 34.31 -15.29 -46.93
N ASN A 168 35.12 -16.33 -47.10
CA ASN A 168 36.47 -16.18 -47.64
C ASN A 168 36.34 -16.00 -49.16
N SER A 169 36.26 -14.75 -49.61
CA SER A 169 36.50 -14.44 -51.02
C SER A 169 38.01 -14.54 -51.27
N LYS A 170 38.50 -15.72 -51.67
CA LYS A 170 39.73 -15.79 -52.45
C LYS A 170 39.41 -15.22 -53.82
N ILE A 171 39.85 -13.99 -54.06
CA ILE A 171 39.96 -13.46 -55.42
C ILE A 171 41.38 -13.84 -55.86
N GLU A 172 41.51 -14.89 -56.66
CA GLU A 172 42.74 -15.14 -57.41
C GLU A 172 42.70 -14.24 -58.65
N ILE A 173 43.57 -13.24 -58.68
CA ILE A 173 43.86 -12.44 -59.87
C ILE A 173 45.00 -13.18 -60.57
N GLU A 174 44.71 -13.91 -61.64
CA GLU A 174 45.74 -14.38 -62.56
C GLU A 174 46.11 -13.24 -63.52
N PHE A 175 47.37 -12.82 -63.47
CA PHE A 175 48.00 -12.06 -64.55
C PHE A 175 48.66 -13.06 -65.49
N ASN A 176 48.23 -13.05 -66.76
CA ASN A 176 49.05 -13.33 -67.95
C ASN A 176 48.35 -12.75 -69.18
#